data_AF-A0A7C8MA17-F1
#
_entry.id   AF-A0A7C8MA17-F1
#
_cell.length_a   1.000
_cell.length_b   1.000
_cell.length_c   1.000
_cell.angle_alpha   90.00
_cell.angle_beta   90.00
_cell.angle_gamma   90.00
#
_symmetry.space_group_name_H-M   'P 1'
#
loop_
_entity.id
_entity.type
_entity.pdbx_description
1 polymer ?
#
loop_
_entity_poly.entity_id
_entity_poly.type
_entity_poly.pdbx_seq_one_letter_code
_entity_poly.pdbx_strand_id
1 'polypeptide(L)'
;MEKREFASISLYLKGRLRLLTDKDEPSRFSGFGLSDSAADAEELTNSHTPEAMVSFLLNMNTKLDAILSHLKHDQLEMDFPSPIEVIELSGADLTIKNTHGLTEGTHIELLVFLSDFPLSVAGACGRISKADNETATVEFDRISAEDREKIVHHVFVEERRQIRTQRLT
;
A
#
# COMPACT_ATOMS: atom_id res chain seq x y z
N MET A 1 16.88 -16.63 7.22
CA MET A 1 16.10 -15.68 6.41
C MET A 1 16.89 -14.38 6.44
N GLU A 2 17.55 -14.01 5.34
CA GLU A 2 18.36 -12.78 5.28
C GLU A 2 17.47 -11.56 5.58
N LYS A 3 17.87 -10.73 6.55
CA LYS A 3 17.33 -9.38 6.72
C LYS A 3 17.77 -8.60 5.49
N ARG A 4 16.91 -8.50 4.47
CA ARG A 4 17.10 -7.52 3.40
C ARG A 4 17.03 -6.14 4.05
N GLU A 5 18.08 -5.36 3.91
CA GLU A 5 18.06 -3.95 4.33
C GLU A 5 17.17 -3.19 3.34
N PHE A 6 16.06 -2.66 3.84
CA PHE A 6 15.18 -1.80 3.08
C PHE A 6 15.48 -0.34 3.41
N ALA A 7 15.46 0.53 2.40
CA ALA A 7 15.45 1.96 2.65
C ALA A 7 14.15 2.35 3.39
N SER A 8 14.27 3.26 4.34
CA SER A 8 13.15 3.87 5.04
C SER A 8 13.16 5.37 4.78
N ILE A 9 11.99 5.94 4.51
CA ILE A 9 11.83 7.38 4.30
C ILE A 9 10.74 7.94 5.21
N SER A 10 10.92 9.19 5.62
CA SER A 10 9.86 9.95 6.29
C SER A 10 8.92 10.55 5.24
N LEU A 11 7.62 10.36 5.46
CA LEU A 11 6.55 10.72 4.53
C LEU A 11 5.25 10.93 5.30
N TYR A 12 4.18 11.36 4.63
CA TYR A 12 2.85 11.39 5.24
C TYR A 12 1.87 10.70 4.30
N LEU A 13 1.40 9.51 4.69
CA LEU A 13 0.34 8.80 3.98
C LEU A 13 -0.81 8.50 4.93
N LYS A 14 -2.00 8.42 4.34
CA LYS A 14 -3.16 7.90 5.06
C LYS A 14 -3.08 6.38 5.10
N GLY A 15 -3.64 5.82 6.17
CA GLY A 15 -3.84 4.39 6.28
C GLY A 15 -5.09 4.08 7.09
N ARG A 16 -5.40 2.79 7.13
CA ARG A 16 -6.42 2.24 8.03
C ARG A 16 -5.91 0.96 8.64
N LEU A 17 -6.40 0.60 9.81
CA LEU A 17 -6.11 -0.68 10.46
C LEU A 17 -7.34 -1.34 11.05
N ARG A 18 -7.17 -2.62 11.33
CA ARG A 18 -8.00 -3.39 12.25
C ARG A 18 -7.11 -4.20 13.18
N LEU A 19 -7.57 -4.42 14.40
CA LEU A 19 -6.92 -5.33 15.34
C LEU A 19 -7.15 -6.77 14.88
N LEU A 20 -6.13 -7.60 15.02
CA LEU A 20 -6.24 -9.05 14.84
C LEU A 20 -6.33 -9.71 16.21
N THR A 21 -7.15 -10.76 16.27
CA THR A 21 -7.28 -11.57 17.49
C THR A 21 -6.06 -12.46 17.68
N ASP A 22 -5.44 -12.89 16.57
CA ASP A 22 -4.24 -13.72 16.55
C ASP A 22 -3.42 -13.47 15.27
N LYS A 23 -2.13 -13.83 15.27
CA LYS A 23 -1.21 -13.72 14.15
C LYS A 23 -1.69 -14.45 12.90
N ASP A 24 -2.38 -15.57 13.08
CA ASP A 24 -2.82 -16.45 12.00
C ASP A 24 -4.21 -16.09 11.47
N GLU A 25 -4.89 -15.09 12.05
CA GLU A 25 -6.18 -14.62 11.55
C GLU A 25 -6.07 -14.23 10.06
N PRO A 26 -6.97 -14.71 9.17
CA PRO A 26 -6.85 -14.43 7.75
C PRO A 26 -6.99 -12.94 7.45
N SER A 27 -6.19 -12.48 6.49
CA SER A 27 -6.24 -11.13 5.93
C SER A 27 -7.63 -10.84 5.38
N ARG A 28 -8.27 -9.73 5.78
CA ARG A 28 -9.54 -9.28 5.16
C ARG A 28 -9.29 -8.56 3.85
N PHE A 29 -8.09 -8.04 3.68
CA PHE A 29 -7.64 -7.47 2.43
C PHE A 29 -6.92 -8.52 1.58
N SER A 30 -7.36 -8.68 0.33
CA SER A 30 -6.79 -9.60 -0.65
C SER A 30 -6.19 -8.87 -1.86
N GLY A 31 -5.77 -7.61 -1.68
CA GLY A 31 -5.32 -6.77 -2.77
C GLY A 31 -6.47 -6.14 -3.57
N PHE A 32 -6.18 -5.01 -4.20
CA PHE A 32 -6.89 -4.63 -5.42
C PHE A 32 -6.18 -5.37 -6.54
N GLY A 33 -6.78 -6.46 -7.03
CA GLY A 33 -6.31 -7.10 -8.24
C GLY A 33 -6.33 -6.06 -9.36
N LEU A 34 -5.17 -5.45 -9.61
CA LEU A 34 -4.92 -4.57 -10.73
C LEU A 34 -3.97 -5.37 -11.61
N SER A 35 -4.46 -5.75 -12.79
CA SER A 35 -3.58 -6.28 -13.81
C SER A 35 -2.52 -5.22 -14.12
N ASP A 36 -1.30 -5.68 -14.37
CA ASP A 36 -0.19 -4.78 -14.70
C ASP A 36 -0.45 -4.20 -16.09
N SER A 37 -1.19 -3.08 -16.12
CA SER A 37 -1.66 -2.45 -17.36
C SER A 37 -0.54 -2.09 -18.34
N ALA A 38 0.71 -2.01 -17.88
CA ALA A 38 1.88 -1.88 -18.74
C ALA A 38 2.23 -3.20 -19.45
N ALA A 39 2.21 -4.32 -18.73
CA ALA A 39 2.41 -5.65 -19.32
C ALA A 39 1.26 -6.04 -20.26
N ASP A 40 0.02 -5.71 -19.89
CA ASP A 40 -1.16 -5.93 -20.73
C ASP A 40 -1.11 -5.08 -22.02
N ALA A 41 -0.62 -3.85 -21.94
CA ALA A 41 -0.46 -2.96 -23.09
C ALA A 41 0.64 -3.44 -24.06
N GLU A 42 1.76 -3.98 -23.54
CA GLU A 42 2.82 -4.58 -24.35
C GLU A 42 2.33 -5.87 -25.04
N GLU A 43 1.55 -6.71 -24.36
CA GLU A 43 0.98 -7.93 -24.95
C GLU A 43 -0.04 -7.61 -26.07
N LEU A 44 -0.88 -6.60 -25.87
CA LEU A 44 -1.88 -6.15 -26.85
C LEU A 44 -1.28 -5.42 -28.07
N THR A 45 -0.17 -4.72 -27.89
CA THR A 45 0.54 -4.08 -29.01
C THR A 45 1.35 -5.09 -29.83
N ASN A 46 1.89 -6.12 -29.19
CA ASN A 46 2.58 -7.23 -29.87
C ASN A 46 1.65 -8.15 -30.67
N SER A 47 0.33 -8.09 -30.45
CA SER A 47 -0.66 -8.97 -31.09
C SER A 47 -1.28 -8.42 -32.40
N HIS A 48 -0.67 -7.39 -33.03
CA HIS A 48 -1.21 -6.70 -34.23
C HIS A 48 -2.61 -6.10 -34.06
N THR A 49 -3.03 -5.82 -32.82
CA THR A 49 -4.33 -5.20 -32.53
C THR A 49 -4.33 -3.75 -33.04
N PRO A 50 -5.40 -3.27 -33.72
CA PRO A 50 -5.49 -1.88 -34.14
C PRO A 50 -5.35 -0.92 -32.95
N GLU A 51 -4.52 0.11 -33.10
CA GLU A 51 -4.19 1.07 -32.03
C GLU A 51 -5.43 1.72 -31.39
N ALA A 52 -6.45 2.03 -32.19
CA ALA A 52 -7.72 2.56 -31.71
C ALA A 52 -8.46 1.58 -30.77
N MET A 53 -8.35 0.27 -31.03
CA MET A 53 -8.92 -0.77 -30.17
C MET A 53 -8.13 -0.91 -28.87
N VAL A 54 -6.79 -0.88 -28.93
CA VAL A 54 -5.92 -0.90 -27.74
C VAL A 54 -6.23 0.28 -26.83
N SER A 55 -6.28 1.49 -27.38
CA SER A 55 -6.64 2.69 -26.63
C SER A 55 -8.04 2.61 -26.02
N PHE A 56 -9.01 2.05 -26.75
CA PHE A 56 -10.35 1.84 -26.21
C PHE A 56 -10.37 0.84 -25.05
N LEU A 57 -9.69 -0.30 -25.17
CA LEU A 57 -9.60 -1.32 -24.12
C LEU A 57 -8.92 -0.78 -22.87
N LEU A 58 -7.81 -0.06 -23.02
CA LEU A 58 -7.12 0.60 -21.90
C LEU A 58 -8.02 1.62 -21.21
N ASN A 59 -8.74 2.45 -21.97
CA ASN A 59 -9.69 3.41 -21.41
C ASN A 59 -10.86 2.72 -20.68
N MET A 60 -11.31 1.55 -21.14
CA MET A 60 -12.31 0.76 -20.41
C MET A 60 -11.73 0.21 -19.11
N ASN A 61 -10.51 -0.33 -19.13
CA ASN A 61 -9.84 -0.83 -17.94
C ASN A 61 -9.74 0.27 -16.87
N THR A 62 -9.24 1.46 -17.24
CA THR A 62 -9.16 2.62 -16.35
C THR A 62 -10.51 3.01 -15.74
N LYS A 63 -11.60 2.97 -16.53
CA LYS A 63 -12.95 3.26 -16.03
C LYS A 63 -13.44 2.20 -15.05
N LEU A 64 -13.18 0.92 -15.34
CA LEU A 64 -13.53 -0.18 -14.46
C LEU A 64 -12.75 -0.09 -13.14
N ASP A 65 -11.45 0.21 -13.20
CA ASP A 65 -10.60 0.44 -12.03
C ASP A 65 -11.13 1.59 -11.17
N ALA A 66 -11.56 2.69 -11.78
CA ALA A 66 -12.16 3.81 -11.06
C ALA A 66 -13.48 3.44 -10.36
N ILE A 67 -14.36 2.68 -11.03
CA ILE A 67 -15.63 2.20 -10.44
C ILE A 67 -15.36 1.22 -9.30
N LEU A 68 -14.45 0.26 -9.50
CA LEU A 68 -14.07 -0.72 -8.48
C LEU A 68 -13.43 -0.05 -7.26
N SER A 69 -12.59 0.96 -7.48
CA SER A 69 -11.98 1.77 -6.41
C SER A 69 -13.05 2.47 -5.57
N HIS A 70 -14.08 3.05 -6.23
CA HIS A 70 -15.17 3.72 -5.54
C HIS A 70 -16.02 2.75 -4.72
N LEU A 71 -16.45 1.62 -5.30
CA LEU A 71 -17.26 0.62 -4.62
C LEU A 71 -16.56 0.00 -3.40
N LYS A 72 -15.23 -0.13 -3.46
CA LYS A 72 -14.44 -0.71 -2.37
C LYS A 72 -14.13 0.28 -1.25
N HIS A 73 -14.22 1.59 -1.49
CA HIS A 73 -13.87 2.59 -0.46
C HIS A 73 -14.74 2.44 0.79
N ASP A 74 -16.06 2.35 0.62
CA ASP A 74 -17.02 2.19 1.71
C ASP A 74 -16.83 0.85 2.45
N GLN A 75 -16.54 -0.21 1.70
CA GLN A 75 -16.28 -1.54 2.26
C GLN A 75 -14.99 -1.54 3.10
N LEU A 76 -13.93 -0.87 2.63
CA LEU A 76 -12.68 -0.74 3.37
C LEU A 76 -12.88 0.02 4.68
N GLU A 77 -13.74 1.05 4.72
CA GLU A 77 -14.02 1.75 5.98
C GLU A 77 -14.67 0.83 7.02
N MET A 78 -15.55 -0.07 6.58
CA MET A 78 -16.22 -1.03 7.47
C MET A 78 -15.26 -2.12 7.95
N ASP A 79 -14.41 -2.63 7.07
CA ASP A 79 -13.48 -3.72 7.39
C ASP A 79 -12.25 -3.24 8.18
N PHE A 80 -11.84 -1.98 7.99
CA PHE A 80 -10.70 -1.33 8.63
C PHE A 80 -11.12 -0.01 9.30
N PRO A 81 -11.76 -0.10 10.47
CA PRO A 81 -12.46 1.04 11.07
C PRO A 81 -11.53 2.12 11.63
N SER A 82 -10.27 1.80 11.93
CA SER A 82 -9.37 2.71 12.62
C SER A 82 -8.49 3.46 11.61
N PRO A 83 -8.69 4.78 11.40
CA PRO A 83 -7.79 5.57 10.57
C PRO A 83 -6.43 5.77 11.26
N ILE A 84 -5.37 5.76 10.46
CA ILE A 84 -3.99 6.01 10.91
C ILE A 84 -3.26 6.91 9.94
N GLU A 85 -2.16 7.48 10.40
CA GLU A 85 -1.23 8.24 9.57
C GLU A 85 0.12 7.52 9.56
N VAL A 86 0.65 7.22 8.38
CA VAL A 86 1.98 6.63 8.21
C VAL A 86 2.99 7.76 8.07
N ILE A 87 3.95 7.79 8.98
CA ILE A 87 4.99 8.83 9.05
C ILE A 87 6.36 8.35 8.57
N GLU A 88 6.58 7.04 8.59
CA GLU A 88 7.76 6.37 8.04
C GLU A 88 7.33 5.07 7.40
N LEU A 89 7.95 4.71 6.27
CA LEU A 89 7.63 3.51 5.53
C LEU A 89 8.89 2.88 4.94
N SER A 90 9.01 1.57 5.08
CA SER A 90 10.01 0.74 4.44
C SER A 90 9.39 -0.55 3.89
N GLY A 91 10.18 -1.39 3.22
CA GLY A 91 9.73 -2.70 2.77
C GLY A 91 9.58 -3.77 3.88
N ALA A 92 9.94 -3.45 5.13
CA ALA A 92 9.90 -4.37 6.27
C ALA A 92 9.03 -3.87 7.43
N ASP A 93 8.87 -2.56 7.57
CA ASP A 93 8.16 -1.93 8.68
C ASP A 93 7.56 -0.59 8.26
N LEU A 94 6.73 -0.05 9.15
CA LEU A 94 6.25 1.31 9.07
C LEU A 94 6.05 1.90 10.46
N THR A 95 6.07 3.22 10.55
CA THR A 95 5.73 3.95 11.79
C THR A 95 4.43 4.71 11.57
N ILE A 96 3.49 4.56 12.49
CA ILE A 96 2.16 5.18 12.43
C ILE A 96 1.87 6.08 13.62
N LYS A 97 1.00 7.07 13.41
CA LYS A 97 0.33 7.87 14.43
C LYS A 97 -1.15 7.49 14.59
N ASN A 98 -1.82 8.12 15.54
CA ASN A 98 -3.23 7.88 15.91
C ASN A 98 -3.46 6.46 16.43
N THR A 99 -2.52 6.00 17.25
CA THR A 99 -2.40 4.62 17.70
C THR A 99 -3.34 4.27 18.86
N HIS A 100 -4.27 5.13 19.23
CA HIS A 100 -5.13 5.08 20.43
C HIS A 100 -5.24 3.68 21.10
N GLY A 101 -4.34 3.38 22.03
CA GLY A 101 -4.35 2.14 22.82
C GLY A 101 -3.62 0.93 22.24
N LEU A 102 -2.86 1.09 21.14
CA LEU A 102 -1.95 0.06 20.64
C LEU A 102 -0.81 -0.14 21.64
N THR A 103 -0.55 -1.41 21.93
CA THR A 103 0.54 -1.82 22.84
C THR A 103 1.50 -2.74 22.11
N GLU A 104 2.74 -2.80 22.58
CA GLU A 104 3.74 -3.71 22.03
C GLU A 104 3.25 -5.16 22.05
N GLY A 105 3.46 -5.87 20.94
CA GLY A 105 2.97 -7.23 20.75
C GLY A 105 1.57 -7.35 20.17
N THR A 106 0.81 -6.26 20.04
CA THR A 106 -0.52 -6.28 19.39
C THR A 106 -0.37 -6.66 17.93
N HIS A 107 -1.19 -7.61 17.45
CA HIS A 107 -1.25 -7.97 16.03
C HIS A 107 -2.31 -7.12 15.32
N ILE A 108 -1.96 -6.61 14.15
CA ILE A 108 -2.83 -5.75 13.35
C ILE A 108 -2.76 -6.15 11.88
N GLU A 109 -3.83 -5.84 11.17
CA GLU A 109 -3.82 -5.75 9.72
C GLU A 109 -4.03 -4.29 9.35
N LEU A 110 -3.22 -3.80 8.41
CA LEU A 110 -3.21 -2.41 8.00
C LEU A 110 -3.25 -2.29 6.48
N LEU A 111 -3.77 -1.15 6.05
CA LEU A 111 -3.79 -0.68 4.68
C LEU A 111 -3.07 0.65 4.61
N VAL A 112 -2.17 0.79 3.65
CA VAL A 112 -1.48 2.03 3.33
C VAL A 112 -1.96 2.53 1.97
N PHE A 113 -2.48 3.76 1.92
CA PHE A 113 -2.89 4.39 0.68
C PHE A 113 -1.67 5.09 0.07
N LEU A 114 -1.08 4.49 -0.96
CA LEU A 114 0.14 4.96 -1.63
C LEU A 114 -0.16 6.04 -2.70
N SER A 115 -1.38 6.05 -3.24
CA SER A 115 -1.86 7.06 -4.19
C SER A 115 -3.38 7.10 -4.15
N ASP A 116 -3.96 8.30 -4.23
CA ASP A 116 -5.42 8.50 -4.30
C ASP A 116 -5.95 8.37 -5.74
N PHE A 117 -5.13 8.61 -6.77
CA PHE A 117 -5.56 8.52 -8.18
C PHE A 117 -4.42 8.18 -9.16
N PRO A 118 -4.46 7.00 -9.83
CA PRO A 118 -5.34 5.88 -9.52
C PRO A 118 -5.13 5.40 -8.08
N LEU A 119 -6.19 4.85 -7.48
CA LEU A 119 -6.13 4.36 -6.11
C LEU A 119 -5.12 3.21 -6.02
N SER A 120 -4.06 3.40 -5.24
CA SER A 120 -3.05 2.38 -4.98
C SER A 120 -2.99 2.12 -3.49
N VAL A 121 -3.23 0.86 -3.11
CA VAL A 121 -3.28 0.44 -1.71
C VAL A 121 -2.39 -0.79 -1.55
N ALA A 122 -1.59 -0.79 -0.49
CA ALA A 122 -0.82 -1.95 -0.04
C ALA A 122 -1.35 -2.42 1.32
N GLY A 123 -1.58 -3.74 1.44
CA GLY A 123 -2.01 -4.36 2.68
C GLY A 123 -0.93 -5.19 3.35
N ALA A 124 -0.88 -5.18 4.68
CA ALA A 124 0.04 -6.01 5.45
C ALA A 124 -0.58 -6.43 6.80
N CYS A 125 -0.24 -7.65 7.24
CA CYS A 125 -0.38 -8.05 8.63
C CYS A 125 0.96 -7.87 9.34
N GLY A 126 0.93 -7.36 10.56
CA GLY A 126 2.13 -7.15 11.34
C GLY A 126 1.85 -7.08 12.83
N ARG A 127 2.93 -6.83 13.56
CA ARG A 127 2.90 -6.72 15.01
C ARG A 127 3.54 -5.41 15.43
N ILE A 128 2.97 -4.79 16.45
CA ILE A 128 3.55 -3.61 17.09
C ILE A 128 4.87 -4.04 17.76
N SER A 129 5.99 -3.63 17.19
CA SER A 129 7.33 -3.92 17.74
C SER A 129 7.74 -2.90 18.79
N LYS A 130 7.28 -1.67 18.64
CA LYS A 130 7.53 -0.56 19.56
C LYS A 130 6.31 0.35 19.60
N ALA A 131 5.92 0.81 20.79
CA ALA A 131 4.85 1.78 20.97
C ALA A 131 5.29 2.89 21.92
N ASP A 132 4.97 4.13 21.57
CA ASP A 132 5.03 5.28 22.47
C ASP A 132 3.64 5.96 22.55
N ASN A 133 3.56 7.12 23.21
CA ASN A 133 2.28 7.80 23.42
C ASN A 133 1.66 8.38 22.14
N GLU A 134 2.46 8.61 21.09
CA GLU A 134 2.03 9.28 19.85
C GLU A 134 2.19 8.40 18.60
N THR A 135 3.12 7.46 18.63
CA THR A 135 3.56 6.65 17.51
C THR A 135 3.70 5.18 17.86
N ALA A 136 3.59 4.33 16.85
CA ALA A 136 3.89 2.91 16.98
C ALA A 136 4.56 2.40 15.70
N THR A 137 5.58 1.56 15.87
CA THR A 137 6.25 0.88 14.76
C THR A 137 5.64 -0.50 14.59
N VAL A 138 5.30 -0.82 13.35
CA VAL A 138 4.73 -2.10 12.94
C VAL A 138 5.77 -2.84 12.11
N GLU A 139 6.17 -4.02 12.57
CA GLU A 139 6.97 -4.95 11.75
C GLU A 139 6.04 -5.86 10.95
N PHE A 140 6.30 -6.02 9.66
CA PHE A 140 5.46 -6.86 8.79
C PHE A 140 5.72 -8.35 9.06
N ASP A 141 4.70 -9.06 9.53
CA ASP A 141 4.69 -10.51 9.66
C ASP A 141 4.34 -11.19 8.33
N ARG A 142 3.31 -10.67 7.65
CA ARG A 142 2.81 -11.21 6.39
C ARG A 142 2.43 -10.05 5.47
N ILE A 143 3.05 -10.02 4.31
CA ILE A 143 2.74 -9.07 3.23
C ILE A 143 2.94 -9.81 1.91
N SER A 144 2.03 -9.61 0.96
CA SER A 144 2.14 -10.23 -0.36
C SER A 144 3.38 -9.69 -1.11
N ALA A 145 3.89 -10.45 -2.09
CA ALA A 145 5.01 -9.98 -2.90
C ALA A 145 4.62 -8.71 -3.69
N GLU A 146 3.38 -8.65 -4.18
CA GLU A 146 2.83 -7.52 -4.92
C GLU A 146 2.73 -6.26 -4.06
N ASP A 147 2.16 -6.36 -2.86
CA ASP A 147 2.02 -5.21 -1.95
C ASP A 147 3.39 -4.71 -1.46
N ARG A 148 4.33 -5.65 -1.23
CA ARG A 148 5.70 -5.28 -0.88
C ARG A 148 6.38 -4.52 -2.01
N GLU A 149 6.20 -4.96 -3.25
CA GLU A 149 6.76 -4.26 -4.41
C GLU A 149 6.15 -2.87 -4.58
N LYS A 150 4.83 -2.71 -4.38
CA LYS A 150 4.16 -1.40 -4.38
C LYS A 150 4.78 -0.44 -3.36
N ILE A 151 5.00 -0.91 -2.12
CA ILE A 151 5.65 -0.13 -1.06
C ILE A 151 7.06 0.26 -1.46
N VAL A 152 7.87 -0.71 -1.88
CA VAL A 152 9.28 -0.49 -2.24
C VAL A 152 9.39 0.50 -3.40
N HIS A 153 8.59 0.32 -4.45
CA HIS A 153 8.53 1.23 -5.58
C HIS A 153 8.15 2.65 -5.16
N HIS A 154 7.11 2.80 -4.32
CA HIS A 154 6.68 4.09 -3.83
C HIS A 154 7.78 4.79 -3.02
N VAL A 155 8.44 4.06 -2.12
CA VAL A 155 9.58 4.56 -1.32
C VAL A 155 10.70 5.06 -2.24
N PHE A 156 11.08 4.29 -3.27
CA PHE A 156 12.10 4.72 -4.23
C PHE A 156 11.70 5.99 -5.00
N VAL A 157 10.44 6.10 -5.43
CA VAL A 157 9.96 7.28 -6.16
C VAL A 157 10.01 8.53 -5.27
N GLU A 158 9.52 8.43 -4.03
CA GLU A 158 9.51 9.54 -3.09
C GLU A 158 10.93 9.91 -2.61
N GLU A 159 11.81 8.94 -2.37
CA GLU A 159 13.23 9.22 -2.06
C GLU A 159 13.89 10.04 -3.18
N ARG A 160 13.70 9.62 -4.44
CA ARG A 160 14.24 10.36 -5.60
C ARG A 160 13.63 11.75 -5.73
N ARG A 161 12.36 11.93 -5.35
CA ARG A 161 11.69 13.23 -5.34
C ARG A 161 12.29 14.15 -4.27
N GLN A 162 12.52 13.66 -3.05
CA GLN A 162 13.14 14.42 -1.96
C GLN A 162 14.55 14.88 -2.32
N ILE A 163 15.39 13.99 -2.89
CA ILE A 163 16.75 14.33 -3.35
C ILE A 163 16.73 15.42 -4.42
N ARG A 164 15.75 15.38 -5.34
CA ARG A 164 15.61 16.42 -6.37
C ARG A 164 15.26 17.77 -5.73
N THR A 165 14.29 17.82 -4.83
CA THR A 165 13.89 19.08 -4.16
C THR A 165 15.03 19.69 -3.34
N GLN A 166 15.81 18.87 -2.64
CA GLN A 166 16.95 19.33 -1.85
C GLN A 166 18.07 19.95 -2.69
N ARG A 167 18.21 19.57 -3.97
CA ARG A 167 19.22 20.17 -4.87
C ARG A 167 18.77 21.48 -5.52
N LEU A 168 17.48 21.79 -5.47
CA LEU A 168 16.89 23.02 -6.03
C LEU A 168 16.73 24.15 -4.99
N THR A 169 16.96 23.85 -3.71
CA THR A 169 16.91 24.81 -2.59
C THR A 169 18.32 25.19 -2.17
#